data_AF-A0A2D6E5L4-F1
#
_entry.id   AF-A0A2D6E5L4-F1
#
_cell.length_a   1.000
_cell.length_b   1.000
_cell.length_c   1.000
_cell.angle_alpha   90.00
_cell.angle_beta   90.00
_cell.angle_gamma   90.00
#
_symmetry.space_group_name_H-M   'P 1'
#
loop_
_entity.id
_entity.type
_entity.pdbx_description
1 polymer ?
#
loop_
_entity_poly.entity_id
_entity_poly.type
_entity_poly.pdbx_seq_one_letter_code
_entity_poly.pdbx_strand_id
1 'polypeptide(L)'
;MTKVLVTGGGGYVGNVLCRQLLDKGYRVKCLDNFHKGQCDGIIPLVTNPDFEFEYGDVTVAEQINEAVKGCDVIIHLAAIVGFPDCSAQPALAEVVNVQGTQNVINARNSYWPEMPLVYASTGSVYGKVEGTCTEESPLNAVSQYGVNKRVAEAMVSKEDNSVSFRFATGFGVSPSMRV
;
A
#
# COMPACT_ATOMS: atom_id res chain seq x y z
N MET A 1 -11.12 0.77 20.13
CA MET A 1 -9.71 0.89 19.69
C MET A 1 -9.72 0.73 18.19
N THR A 2 -9.14 1.69 17.46
CA THR A 2 -9.18 1.71 15.99
C THR A 2 -8.37 0.55 15.41
N LYS A 3 -8.96 -0.22 14.50
CA LYS A 3 -8.33 -1.32 13.77
C LYS A 3 -7.91 -0.88 12.36
N VAL A 4 -6.62 -1.00 12.07
CA VAL A 4 -6.02 -0.57 10.81
C VAL A 4 -5.66 -1.79 9.97
N LEU A 5 -6.20 -1.86 8.75
CA LEU A 5 -5.74 -2.80 7.72
C LEU A 5 -4.51 -2.20 7.02
N VAL A 6 -3.38 -2.90 7.04
CA VAL A 6 -2.18 -2.55 6.29
C VAL A 6 -1.94 -3.60 5.22
N THR A 7 -2.21 -3.28 3.95
CA THR A 7 -1.85 -4.18 2.84
C THR A 7 -0.39 -3.97 2.47
N GLY A 8 0.34 -5.02 2.13
CA GLY A 8 1.80 -4.94 1.96
C GLY A 8 2.52 -4.73 3.30
N GLY A 9 1.88 -5.15 4.39
CA GLY A 9 2.34 -4.95 5.76
C GLY A 9 3.60 -5.76 6.12
N GLY A 10 3.98 -6.75 5.31
CA GLY A 10 5.24 -7.49 5.44
C GLY A 10 6.42 -6.84 4.74
N GLY A 11 6.17 -5.88 3.84
CA GLY A 11 7.18 -5.18 3.06
C GLY A 11 8.02 -4.18 3.85
N TYR A 12 8.97 -3.53 3.16
CA TYR A 12 9.96 -2.60 3.73
C TYR A 12 9.36 -1.49 4.61
N VAL A 13 8.29 -0.81 4.15
CA VAL A 13 7.61 0.22 4.95
C VAL A 13 6.58 -0.41 5.89
N GLY A 14 5.87 -1.42 5.41
CA GLY A 14 4.71 -2.00 6.10
C GLY A 14 5.05 -2.54 7.48
N ASN A 15 6.12 -3.32 7.62
CA ASN A 15 6.40 -3.99 8.90
C ASN A 15 6.77 -2.99 10.01
N VAL A 16 7.49 -1.92 9.64
CA VAL A 16 7.85 -0.82 10.54
C VAL A 16 6.60 -0.04 10.93
N LEU A 17 5.71 0.24 9.96
CA LEU A 17 4.44 0.91 10.21
C LEU A 17 3.53 0.09 11.15
N CYS A 18 3.40 -1.22 10.91
CA CYS A 18 2.64 -2.13 11.75
C CYS A 18 3.11 -2.05 13.21
N ARG A 19 4.43 -2.09 13.45
CA ARG A 19 5.00 -1.92 14.80
C ARG A 19 4.66 -0.56 15.40
N GLN A 20 4.86 0.52 14.65
CA GLN A 20 4.59 1.88 15.14
C GLN A 20 3.10 2.11 15.47
N LEU A 21 2.19 1.49 14.72
CA LEU A 21 0.75 1.52 15.00
C LEU A 21 0.42 0.77 16.30
N LEU A 22 0.97 -0.43 16.49
CA LEU A 22 0.80 -1.20 17.73
C LEU A 22 1.36 -0.45 18.95
N ASP A 23 2.54 0.15 18.83
CA ASP A 23 3.17 0.94 19.90
C ASP A 23 2.33 2.19 20.28
N LYS A 24 1.50 2.67 19.34
CA LYS A 24 0.54 3.77 19.55
C LYS A 24 -0.82 3.29 20.07
N GLY A 25 -1.01 1.99 20.30
CA GLY A 25 -2.25 1.41 20.82
C GLY A 25 -3.35 1.22 19.77
N TYR A 26 -3.00 1.10 18.49
CA TYR A 26 -3.94 0.66 17.45
C TYR A 26 -3.97 -0.86 17.37
N ARG A 27 -5.10 -1.41 16.90
CA ARG A 27 -5.14 -2.80 16.41
C ARG A 27 -4.68 -2.81 14.96
N VAL A 28 -3.89 -3.80 14.59
CA VAL A 28 -3.32 -3.88 13.24
C VAL A 28 -3.66 -5.23 12.63
N LYS A 29 -4.31 -5.20 11.47
CA LYS A 29 -4.41 -6.35 10.58
C LYS A 29 -3.44 -6.15 9.42
N CYS A 30 -2.47 -7.04 9.29
CA CYS A 30 -1.49 -7.04 8.20
C CYS A 30 -1.95 -8.03 7.12
N LEU A 31 -2.11 -7.56 5.88
CA LEU A 31 -2.33 -8.41 4.70
C LEU A 31 -1.10 -8.39 3.80
N ASP A 32 -0.52 -9.56 3.53
CA ASP A 32 0.64 -9.71 2.64
C ASP A 32 0.71 -11.13 2.07
N ASN A 33 1.21 -11.28 0.85
CA ASN A 33 1.43 -12.58 0.20
C ASN A 33 2.91 -13.00 0.20
N PHE A 34 3.79 -12.16 0.74
CA PHE A 34 5.25 -12.32 0.73
C PHE A 34 5.82 -12.59 -0.66
N HIS A 35 5.33 -11.89 -1.70
CA HIS A 35 5.83 -12.03 -3.07
C HIS A 35 7.37 -11.92 -3.17
N LYS A 36 8.01 -11.13 -2.31
CA LYS A 36 9.48 -10.99 -2.24
C LYS A 36 10.19 -12.06 -1.39
N GLY A 37 9.46 -13.04 -0.86
CA GLY A 37 9.99 -14.17 -0.08
C GLY A 37 10.43 -13.83 1.35
N GLN A 38 10.05 -12.66 1.89
CA GLN A 38 10.46 -12.20 3.21
C GLN A 38 9.26 -12.00 4.12
N CYS A 39 9.22 -12.70 5.26
CA CYS A 39 8.21 -12.52 6.31
C CYS A 39 8.79 -12.13 7.68
N ASP A 40 10.12 -12.09 7.81
CA ASP A 40 10.82 -11.93 9.09
C ASP A 40 10.41 -10.67 9.86
N GLY A 41 10.04 -9.60 9.15
CA GLY A 41 9.65 -8.32 9.76
C GLY A 41 8.38 -8.37 10.60
N ILE A 42 7.45 -9.30 10.30
CA ILE A 42 6.20 -9.42 11.06
C ILE A 42 6.24 -10.50 12.14
N ILE A 43 7.20 -11.44 12.08
CA ILE A 43 7.30 -12.55 13.05
C ILE A 43 7.33 -12.04 14.49
N PRO A 44 8.08 -10.98 14.87
CA PRO A 44 8.07 -10.49 16.24
C PRO A 44 6.71 -9.91 16.69
N LEU A 45 5.84 -9.52 15.74
CA LEU A 45 4.56 -8.88 16.03
C LEU A 45 3.46 -9.88 16.37
N VAL A 46 3.59 -11.15 15.97
CA VAL A 46 2.55 -12.19 16.14
C VAL A 46 2.20 -12.51 17.60
N THR A 47 3.06 -12.12 18.54
CA THR A 47 2.83 -12.30 19.98
C THR A 47 2.01 -11.17 20.59
N ASN A 48 1.80 -10.07 19.86
CA ASN A 48 0.98 -8.96 20.31
C ASN A 48 -0.52 -9.29 20.09
N PRO A 49 -1.37 -9.25 21.13
CA PRO A 49 -2.79 -9.59 21.01
C PRO A 49 -3.60 -8.62 20.12
N ASP A 50 -3.08 -7.43 19.86
CA ASP A 50 -3.70 -6.43 18.98
C ASP A 50 -3.16 -6.51 17.53
N PHE A 51 -2.30 -7.49 17.21
CA PHE A 51 -1.83 -7.78 15.86
C PHE A 51 -2.48 -9.03 15.29
N GLU A 52 -2.94 -8.92 14.04
CA GLU A 52 -3.50 -10.00 13.24
C GLU A 52 -2.75 -10.06 11.91
N PHE A 53 -2.32 -11.25 11.49
CA PHE A 53 -1.78 -11.48 10.16
C PHE A 53 -2.76 -12.29 9.33
N GLU A 54 -2.97 -11.85 8.09
CA GLU A 54 -3.76 -12.51 7.09
C GLU A 54 -2.91 -12.69 5.82
N TYR A 55 -2.65 -13.93 5.44
CA TYR A 55 -2.03 -14.20 4.14
C TYR A 55 -3.03 -13.88 3.04
N GLY A 56 -2.67 -12.96 2.15
CA GLY A 56 -3.59 -12.53 1.09
C GLY A 56 -2.93 -11.71 -0.01
N ASP A 57 -3.56 -11.76 -1.18
CA ASP A 57 -3.13 -11.09 -2.41
C ASP A 57 -4.17 -10.04 -2.81
N VAL A 58 -3.71 -8.80 -3.00
CA VAL A 58 -4.59 -7.68 -3.40
C VAL A 58 -5.25 -7.87 -4.76
N THR A 59 -4.72 -8.77 -5.60
CA THR A 59 -5.30 -9.11 -6.89
C THR A 59 -6.53 -10.02 -6.79
N VAL A 60 -6.73 -10.68 -5.64
CA VAL A 60 -7.88 -11.55 -5.35
C VAL A 60 -8.93 -10.77 -4.56
N ALA A 61 -10.00 -10.35 -5.24
CA ALA A 61 -11.01 -9.47 -4.66
C ALA A 61 -11.67 -10.04 -3.40
N GLU A 62 -11.93 -11.35 -3.36
CA GLU A 62 -12.53 -12.03 -2.22
C GLU A 62 -11.66 -11.93 -0.97
N GLN A 63 -10.34 -12.04 -1.11
CA GLN A 63 -9.42 -11.93 0.02
C GLN A 63 -9.41 -10.52 0.60
N ILE A 64 -9.54 -9.49 -0.24
CA ILE A 64 -9.62 -8.12 0.24
C ILE A 64 -10.97 -7.80 0.89
N ASN A 65 -12.06 -8.38 0.37
CA ASN A 65 -13.38 -8.29 1.01
C ASN A 65 -13.36 -8.89 2.42
N GLU A 66 -12.67 -10.01 2.64
CA GLU A 66 -12.51 -10.59 3.98
C GLU A 66 -11.59 -9.75 4.86
N ALA A 67 -10.45 -9.29 4.33
CA ALA A 67 -9.46 -8.52 5.09
C ALA A 67 -10.04 -7.22 5.66
N VAL A 68 -10.89 -6.54 4.89
CA VAL A 68 -11.52 -5.27 5.28
C VAL A 68 -12.49 -5.41 6.47
N LYS A 69 -13.09 -6.59 6.69
CA LYS A 69 -14.11 -6.77 7.72
C LYS A 69 -13.59 -6.41 9.13
N GLY A 70 -14.36 -5.56 9.81
CA GLY A 70 -14.07 -5.12 11.18
C GLY A 70 -12.91 -4.13 11.29
N CYS A 71 -12.37 -3.64 10.17
CA CYS A 71 -11.36 -2.58 10.15
C CYS A 71 -12.02 -1.20 10.05
N ASP A 72 -11.36 -0.20 10.62
CA ASP A 72 -11.83 1.18 10.66
C ASP A 72 -11.04 2.09 9.71
N VAL A 73 -9.85 1.66 9.25
CA VAL A 73 -8.94 2.41 8.37
C VAL A 73 -8.17 1.44 7.48
N ILE A 74 -7.89 1.84 6.23
CA ILE A 74 -6.99 1.12 5.33
C ILE A 74 -5.75 1.97 5.05
N ILE A 75 -4.57 1.37 5.17
CA ILE A 75 -3.31 1.89 4.64
C ILE A 75 -2.83 0.91 3.56
N HIS A 76 -2.96 1.33 2.30
CA HIS A 76 -2.66 0.49 1.13
C HIS A 76 -1.21 0.69 0.68
N LEU A 77 -0.32 -0.25 1.02
CA LEU A 77 1.11 -0.24 0.64
C LEU A 77 1.48 -1.35 -0.36
N ALA A 78 0.63 -2.35 -0.54
CA ALA A 78 0.88 -3.47 -1.45
C ALA A 78 1.10 -2.97 -2.88
N ALA A 79 2.27 -3.30 -3.45
CA ALA A 79 2.66 -2.92 -4.81
C ALA A 79 3.85 -3.75 -5.28
N ILE A 80 3.99 -3.90 -6.60
CA ILE A 80 5.29 -4.10 -7.23
C ILE A 80 5.97 -2.74 -7.32
N VAL A 81 7.11 -2.58 -6.62
CA VAL A 81 7.71 -1.26 -6.34
C VAL A 81 8.94 -1.02 -7.20
N GLY A 82 8.95 0.10 -7.91
CA GLY A 82 10.13 0.61 -8.62
C GLY A 82 10.18 0.22 -10.09
N PHE A 83 10.96 0.99 -10.86
CA PHE A 83 11.11 0.80 -12.30
C PHE A 83 11.66 -0.58 -12.68
N PRO A 84 12.73 -1.11 -12.06
CA PRO A 84 13.29 -2.41 -12.46
C PRO A 84 12.29 -3.56 -12.31
N ASP A 85 11.65 -3.69 -11.13
CA ASP A 85 10.69 -4.77 -10.85
C ASP A 85 9.46 -4.68 -11.76
N CYS A 86 8.93 -3.47 -11.97
CA CYS A 86 7.78 -3.27 -12.86
C CYS A 86 8.14 -3.51 -14.32
N SER A 87 9.35 -3.18 -14.75
CA SER A 87 9.80 -3.43 -16.13
C SER A 87 10.07 -4.91 -16.38
N ALA A 88 10.51 -5.66 -15.37
CA ALA A 88 10.73 -7.10 -15.48
C ALA A 88 9.41 -7.89 -15.57
N GLN A 89 8.34 -7.39 -14.93
CA GLN A 89 7.05 -8.07 -14.84
C GLN A 89 5.88 -7.09 -15.09
N PRO A 90 5.75 -6.48 -16.28
CA PRO A 90 4.84 -5.36 -16.53
C PRO A 90 3.37 -5.72 -16.32
N ALA A 91 2.93 -6.89 -16.80
CA ALA A 91 1.56 -7.35 -16.62
C ALA A 91 1.22 -7.56 -15.14
N LEU A 92 2.11 -8.22 -14.38
CA LEU A 92 1.92 -8.40 -12.95
C LEU A 92 1.90 -7.05 -12.22
N ALA A 93 2.79 -6.14 -12.58
CA ALA A 93 2.84 -4.81 -11.98
C ALA A 93 1.56 -4.01 -12.23
N GLU A 94 0.93 -4.13 -13.39
CA GLU A 94 -0.37 -3.51 -13.67
C GLU A 94 -1.48 -4.14 -12.83
N VAL A 95 -1.56 -5.47 -12.81
CA VAL A 95 -2.58 -6.19 -12.03
C VAL A 95 -2.45 -5.87 -10.53
N VAL A 96 -1.24 -5.88 -9.97
CA VAL A 96 -1.03 -5.57 -8.55
C VAL A 96 -1.26 -4.09 -8.25
N ASN A 97 -0.65 -3.18 -9.01
CA ASN A 97 -0.62 -1.76 -8.66
C ASN A 97 -1.89 -1.00 -9.06
N VAL A 98 -2.63 -1.48 -10.06
CA VAL A 98 -3.87 -0.85 -10.56
C VAL A 98 -5.08 -1.68 -10.15
N GLN A 99 -5.20 -2.92 -10.64
CA GLN A 99 -6.36 -3.75 -10.31
C GLN A 99 -6.43 -4.08 -8.81
N GLY A 100 -5.28 -4.32 -8.16
CA GLY A 100 -5.22 -4.52 -6.71
C GLY A 100 -5.69 -3.31 -5.92
N THR A 101 -5.35 -2.08 -6.36
CA THR A 101 -5.89 -0.85 -5.75
C THR A 101 -7.39 -0.73 -5.98
N GLN A 102 -7.89 -1.06 -7.17
CA GLN A 102 -9.33 -1.06 -7.45
C GLN A 102 -10.08 -2.06 -6.57
N ASN A 103 -9.51 -3.24 -6.31
CA ASN A 103 -10.10 -4.23 -5.40
C ASN A 103 -10.20 -3.69 -3.97
N VAL A 104 -9.17 -2.98 -3.48
CA VAL A 104 -9.19 -2.32 -2.17
C VAL A 104 -10.28 -1.25 -2.09
N ILE A 105 -10.41 -0.41 -3.13
CA ILE A 105 -11.48 0.60 -3.21
C ILE A 105 -12.86 -0.06 -3.19
N ASN A 106 -13.06 -1.11 -3.99
CA ASN A 106 -14.35 -1.80 -4.09
C ASN A 106 -14.74 -2.48 -2.77
N ALA A 107 -13.79 -3.15 -2.11
CA ALA A 107 -14.01 -3.81 -0.83
C ALA A 107 -14.34 -2.79 0.27
N ARG A 108 -13.57 -1.70 0.32
CA ARG A 108 -13.84 -0.56 1.19
C ARG A 108 -15.24 -0.02 0.98
N ASN A 109 -15.60 0.33 -0.24
CA ASN A 109 -16.89 0.98 -0.54
C ASN A 109 -18.08 0.04 -0.27
N SER A 110 -17.88 -1.27 -0.47
CA SER A 110 -18.90 -2.27 -0.17
C SER A 110 -19.08 -2.47 1.34
N TYR A 111 -18.02 -2.31 2.13
CA TYR A 111 -18.06 -2.45 3.59
C TYR A 111 -18.48 -1.15 4.29
N TRP A 112 -17.77 -0.06 4.02
CA TRP A 112 -17.99 1.26 4.56
C TRP A 112 -17.36 2.35 3.65
N PRO A 113 -18.17 3.05 2.81
CA PRO A 113 -17.67 4.07 1.87
C PRO A 113 -16.88 5.22 2.47
N GLU A 114 -17.16 5.60 3.73
CA GLU A 114 -16.48 6.70 4.42
C GLU A 114 -15.24 6.23 5.19
N MET A 115 -14.86 4.95 5.13
CA MET A 115 -13.70 4.43 5.86
C MET A 115 -12.41 5.14 5.39
N PRO A 116 -11.59 5.74 6.26
CA PRO A 116 -10.36 6.40 5.83
C PRO A 116 -9.45 5.49 5.01
N LEU A 117 -9.00 5.97 3.85
CA LEU A 117 -8.04 5.28 2.97
C LEU A 117 -6.77 6.10 2.78
N VAL A 118 -5.64 5.56 3.21
CA VAL A 118 -4.32 6.12 2.93
C VAL A 118 -3.65 5.31 1.82
N TYR A 119 -3.24 5.98 0.74
CA TYR A 119 -2.55 5.37 -0.39
C TYR A 119 -1.09 5.83 -0.49
N ALA A 120 -0.18 4.89 -0.63
CA ALA A 120 1.24 5.19 -0.84
C ALA A 120 1.55 5.41 -2.33
N SER A 121 1.44 6.63 -2.84
CA SER A 121 1.91 7.01 -4.19
C SER A 121 3.44 7.23 -4.20
N THR A 122 3.98 7.82 -5.26
CA THR A 122 5.42 8.01 -5.49
C THR A 122 5.71 9.32 -6.18
N GLY A 123 6.87 9.94 -5.92
CA GLY A 123 7.37 11.06 -6.71
C GLY A 123 7.60 10.73 -8.19
N SER A 124 7.70 9.45 -8.56
CA SER A 124 7.81 9.04 -9.98
C SER A 124 6.60 9.42 -10.83
N VAL A 125 5.46 9.79 -10.23
CA VAL A 125 4.27 10.25 -10.96
C VAL A 125 4.51 11.58 -11.69
N TYR A 126 5.43 12.41 -11.21
CA TYR A 126 5.76 13.69 -11.82
C TYR A 126 6.58 13.56 -13.12
N GLY A 127 7.37 12.48 -13.25
CA GLY A 127 8.34 12.36 -14.33
C GLY A 127 9.50 13.35 -14.19
N LYS A 128 10.00 13.88 -15.33
CA LYS A 128 11.03 14.91 -15.32
C LYS A 128 10.41 16.26 -14.90
N VAL A 129 10.97 16.89 -13.88
CA VAL A 129 10.59 18.24 -13.41
C VAL A 129 11.82 19.14 -13.43
N GLU A 130 11.64 20.39 -13.83
CA GLU A 130 12.67 21.42 -13.74
C GLU A 130 12.34 22.37 -12.58
N GLY A 131 13.29 22.57 -11.66
CA GLY A 131 13.09 23.39 -10.46
C GLY A 131 12.29 22.68 -9.36
N THR A 132 11.52 23.47 -8.59
CA THR A 132 10.73 22.98 -7.45
C THR A 132 9.42 22.35 -7.93
N CYS A 133 9.13 21.15 -7.43
CA CYS A 133 7.87 20.45 -7.67
C CYS A 133 6.88 20.70 -6.53
N THR A 134 5.59 20.83 -6.86
CA THR A 134 4.45 20.89 -5.93
C THR A 134 3.41 19.84 -6.32
N GLU A 135 2.38 19.67 -5.49
CA GLU A 135 1.26 18.77 -5.76
C GLU A 135 0.47 19.13 -7.03
N GLU A 136 0.48 20.41 -7.41
CA GLU A 136 -0.13 20.97 -8.63
C GLU A 136 0.75 20.81 -9.88
N SER A 137 1.98 20.32 -9.73
CA SER A 137 2.88 20.13 -10.88
C SER A 137 2.37 19.02 -11.81
N PRO A 138 2.61 19.13 -13.13
CA PRO A 138 2.14 18.13 -14.09
C PRO A 138 2.62 16.70 -13.80
N LEU A 139 1.73 15.73 -13.99
CA LEU A 139 2.02 14.32 -13.77
C LEU A 139 2.45 13.62 -15.07
N ASN A 140 3.74 13.72 -15.41
CA ASN A 140 4.32 13.22 -16.66
C ASN A 140 5.10 11.91 -16.48
N ALA A 141 4.53 10.95 -15.73
CA ALA A 141 5.16 9.66 -15.49
C ALA A 141 5.58 8.94 -16.79
N VAL A 142 6.84 8.47 -16.83
CA VAL A 142 7.42 7.80 -18.01
C VAL A 142 7.64 6.30 -17.82
N SER A 143 7.84 5.85 -16.58
CA SER A 143 8.05 4.45 -16.26
C SER A 143 6.73 3.73 -16.03
N GLN A 144 6.68 2.42 -16.32
CA GLN A 144 5.50 1.60 -15.99
C GLN A 144 5.10 1.74 -14.51
N TYR A 145 6.09 1.76 -13.61
CA TYR A 145 5.84 1.99 -12.19
C TYR A 145 5.14 3.33 -11.94
N GLY A 146 5.67 4.44 -12.47
CA GLY A 146 5.07 5.76 -12.31
C GLY A 146 3.68 5.86 -12.94
N VAL A 147 3.48 5.27 -14.13
CA VAL A 147 2.19 5.25 -14.82
C VAL A 147 1.15 4.50 -14.00
N ASN A 148 1.46 3.29 -13.51
CA ASN A 148 0.54 2.50 -12.70
C ASN A 148 0.17 3.24 -11.40
N LYS A 149 1.15 3.83 -10.71
CA LYS A 149 0.91 4.60 -9.48
C LYS A 149 0.08 5.85 -9.74
N ARG A 150 0.29 6.54 -10.87
CA ARG A 150 -0.52 7.69 -11.28
C ARG A 150 -1.97 7.30 -11.57
N VAL A 151 -2.20 6.18 -12.26
CA VAL A 151 -3.55 5.67 -12.53
C VAL A 151 -4.25 5.34 -11.20
N ALA A 152 -3.59 4.60 -10.33
CA ALA A 152 -4.15 4.23 -9.03
C ALA A 152 -4.39 5.40 -8.09
N GLU A 153 -3.48 6.39 -8.07
CA GLU A 153 -3.70 7.64 -7.35
C GLU A 153 -4.94 8.40 -7.86
N ALA A 154 -5.16 8.44 -9.18
CA ALA A 154 -6.34 9.07 -9.77
C ALA A 154 -7.65 8.30 -9.52
N MET A 155 -7.57 6.99 -9.24
CA MET A 155 -8.73 6.23 -8.74
C MET A 155 -9.02 6.61 -7.29
N VAL A 156 -7.99 6.56 -6.43
CA VAL A 156 -8.13 6.90 -5.01
C VAL A 156 -8.61 8.34 -4.82
N SER A 157 -8.14 9.31 -5.61
CA SER A 157 -8.55 10.71 -5.46
C SER A 157 -10.02 11.00 -5.74
N LYS A 158 -10.76 10.05 -6.32
CA LYS A 158 -12.21 10.16 -6.55
C LYS A 158 -13.02 9.64 -5.37
N GLU A 159 -12.37 8.97 -4.43
CA GLU A 159 -12.99 8.38 -3.26
C GLU A 159 -13.05 9.40 -2.12
N ASP A 160 -14.19 9.47 -1.45
CA ASP A 160 -14.36 10.28 -0.23
C ASP A 160 -13.40 9.81 0.86
N ASN A 161 -13.03 10.69 1.79
CA ASN A 161 -12.15 10.37 2.94
C ASN A 161 -10.87 9.58 2.59
N SER A 162 -10.21 9.97 1.50
CA SER A 162 -8.97 9.34 1.03
C SER A 162 -7.82 10.35 0.99
N VAL A 163 -6.60 9.87 1.23
CA VAL A 163 -5.37 10.67 1.15
C VAL A 163 -4.28 9.86 0.44
N SER A 164 -3.65 10.46 -0.57
CA SER A 164 -2.50 9.88 -1.25
C SER A 164 -1.22 10.63 -0.89
N PHE A 165 -0.17 9.89 -0.51
CA PHE A 165 1.15 10.46 -0.25
C PHE A 165 2.11 10.14 -1.39
N ARG A 166 2.62 11.15 -2.08
CA ARG A 166 3.65 10.99 -3.13
C ARG A 166 5.04 10.91 -2.49
N PHE A 167 5.42 9.71 -2.04
CA PHE A 167 6.69 9.54 -1.32
C PHE A 167 7.92 9.82 -2.18
N ALA A 168 8.92 10.46 -1.58
CA ALA A 168 10.30 10.43 -2.05
C ALA A 168 10.91 9.03 -1.87
N THR A 169 12.18 8.86 -2.26
CA THR A 169 12.90 7.61 -2.02
C THR A 169 13.00 7.31 -0.53
N GLY A 170 12.23 6.33 -0.06
CA GLY A 170 12.33 5.84 1.32
C GLY A 170 13.71 5.26 1.59
N PHE A 171 14.30 5.62 2.74
CA PHE A 171 15.60 5.18 3.25
C PHE A 171 15.49 4.81 4.73
N GLY A 172 16.52 4.18 5.29
CA GLY A 172 16.54 3.72 6.68
C GLY A 172 16.62 2.21 6.83
N VAL A 173 16.55 1.74 8.07
CA VAL A 173 16.62 0.31 8.41
C VAL A 173 15.21 -0.26 8.51
N SER A 174 15.02 -1.42 7.90
CA SER A 174 13.79 -2.22 8.00
C SER A 174 14.19 -3.68 8.19
N PRO A 175 13.49 -4.44 9.05
CA PRO A 175 13.57 -5.91 9.09
C PRO A 175 13.42 -6.57 7.71
N SER A 176 12.59 -6.02 6.82
CA SER A 176 12.47 -6.43 5.42
C SER A 176 13.23 -5.43 4.53
N MET A 177 14.52 -5.65 4.28
CA MET A 177 15.35 -4.75 3.47
C MET A 177 15.03 -4.85 1.98
N ARG A 178 15.13 -3.71 1.27
CA ARG A 178 15.09 -3.67 -0.20
C ARG A 178 16.39 -4.28 -0.73
N VAL A 179 16.35 -5.56 -1.11
CA VAL A 179 17.43 -6.27 -1.82
C VAL A 179 17.09 -6.41 -3.29
#